data_AF-A0A3S0ZH56-F1
#
_entry.id   AF-A0A3S0ZH56-F1
#
_cell.length_a   1.000
_cell.length_b   1.000
_cell.length_c   1.000
_cell.angle_alpha   90.00
_cell.angle_beta   90.00
_cell.angle_gamma   90.00
#
_symmetry.space_group_name_H-M   'P 1'
#
loop_
_entity.id
_entity.type
_entity.pdbx_description
1 polymer ?
#
loop_
_entity_poly.entity_id
_entity_poly.type
_entity_poly.pdbx_seq_one_letter_code
_entity_poly.pdbx_strand_id
1 'polypeptide(L)'
;MVQDVLYNLCVGVIKEKLRLWLLSQEEWTNQLVLENIQDPFWRHVAYLGQWLSGLYEGYNTTAKNDPSLSARDWFEFRLLQATGSVADLIKHARQHYSRSSALIKLLPGFEEIFLGHCTWFRYESTARIFKTYDLNLEGTVARSISFSSYGGNLQSVDDFYLMGGQLAVLQTSNDIFNDTLYDLVKPQSLLTWQRVQAANLLARGGQEWAGLVSRHSCRFNVSRIDPQNNGLVPD
;
A
#
# COMPACT_ATOMS: atom_id res chain seq x y z
N MET A 1 -12.83 10.56 1.00
CA MET A 1 -12.05 9.30 1.04
C MET A 1 -12.13 8.56 2.38
N VAL A 2 -11.53 9.04 3.49
CA VAL A 2 -11.67 8.37 4.82
C VAL A 2 -13.14 8.30 5.25
N GLN A 3 -13.86 9.42 5.15
CA GLN A 3 -15.28 9.48 5.45
C GLN A 3 -16.08 8.53 4.57
N ASP A 4 -15.82 8.40 3.26
CA ASP A 4 -16.62 7.55 2.36
C ASP A 4 -16.35 6.05 2.55
N VAL A 5 -15.09 5.68 2.83
CA VAL A 5 -14.71 4.32 3.24
C VAL A 5 -15.43 3.97 4.55
N LEU A 6 -15.44 4.87 5.53
CA LEU A 6 -16.13 4.66 6.80
C LEU A 6 -17.66 4.68 6.69
N TYR A 7 -18.22 5.55 5.83
CA TYR A 7 -19.66 5.80 5.73
C TYR A 7 -20.39 4.66 5.02
N ASN A 8 -19.74 4.00 4.05
CA ASN A 8 -20.37 2.95 3.26
C ASN A 8 -19.99 1.51 3.69
N LEU A 9 -18.85 1.27 4.35
CA LEU A 9 -18.34 -0.10 4.58
C LEU A 9 -18.68 -0.71 5.95
N CYS A 10 -19.32 0.02 6.86
CA CYS A 10 -19.27 -0.34 8.28
C CYS A 10 -20.58 -0.11 9.03
N VAL A 11 -21.57 -0.98 8.81
CA VAL A 11 -22.63 -1.24 9.81
C VAL A 11 -21.94 -1.73 11.09
N GLY A 12 -22.35 -1.27 12.27
CA GLY A 12 -21.55 -1.30 13.52
C GLY A 12 -20.79 -2.60 13.84
N VAL A 13 -21.35 -3.78 13.56
CA VAL A 13 -20.70 -5.08 13.79
C VAL A 13 -19.51 -5.34 12.85
N ILE A 14 -19.62 -4.95 11.58
CA ILE A 14 -18.53 -5.10 10.59
C ILE A 14 -17.37 -4.17 10.96
N LYS A 15 -17.70 -2.95 11.40
CA LYS A 15 -16.72 -1.97 11.88
C LYS A 15 -15.87 -2.53 13.01
N GLU A 16 -16.51 -3.14 13.99
CA GLU A 16 -15.81 -3.66 15.17
C GLU A 16 -14.93 -4.87 14.83
N LYS A 17 -15.43 -5.81 14.01
CA LYS A 17 -14.61 -6.93 13.54
C LYS A 17 -13.37 -6.46 12.79
N LEU A 18 -13.51 -5.46 11.93
CA LEU A 18 -12.38 -4.89 11.20
C LEU A 18 -11.41 -4.15 12.12
N ARG A 19 -11.92 -3.42 13.11
CA ARG A 19 -11.11 -2.76 14.14
C ARG A 19 -10.26 -3.78 14.89
N LEU A 20 -10.88 -4.85 15.39
CA LEU A 20 -10.18 -5.93 16.08
C LEU A 20 -9.15 -6.61 15.18
N TRP A 21 -9.49 -6.90 13.92
CA TRP A 21 -8.54 -7.49 12.97
C TRP A 21 -7.31 -6.60 12.75
N LEU A 22 -7.51 -5.30 12.52
CA LEU A 22 -6.41 -4.34 12.31
C LEU A 22 -5.56 -4.16 13.57
N LEU A 23 -6.17 -4.20 14.75
CA LEU A 23 -5.45 -4.15 16.03
C LEU A 23 -4.58 -5.41 16.22
N SER A 24 -5.14 -6.61 15.99
CA SER A 24 -4.35 -7.85 16.06
C SER A 24 -3.21 -7.87 15.04
N GLN A 25 -3.43 -7.28 13.85
CA GLN A 25 -2.39 -7.17 12.82
C GLN A 25 -1.28 -6.20 13.23
N GLU A 26 -1.63 -5.10 13.88
CA GLU A 26 -0.67 -4.15 14.47
C GLU A 26 0.18 -4.78 15.55
N GLU A 27 -0.45 -5.45 16.51
CA GLU A 27 0.24 -6.09 17.63
C GLU A 27 1.25 -7.12 17.14
N TRP A 28 0.81 -8.00 16.22
CA TRP A 28 1.68 -8.97 15.58
C TRP A 28 2.84 -8.32 14.81
N THR A 29 2.57 -7.24 14.06
CA THR A 29 3.61 -6.51 13.31
C THR A 29 4.65 -5.91 14.26
N ASN A 30 4.20 -5.27 15.33
CA ASN A 30 5.07 -4.63 16.32
C ASN A 30 5.94 -5.67 17.04
N GLN A 31 5.38 -6.83 17.38
CA GLN A 31 6.15 -7.92 17.96
C GLN A 31 7.28 -8.36 17.03
N LEU A 32 6.99 -8.65 15.75
CA LEU A 32 8.01 -9.07 14.81
C LEU A 32 9.05 -7.98 14.51
N VAL A 33 8.65 -6.71 14.50
CA VAL A 33 9.59 -5.58 14.41
C VAL A 33 10.58 -5.60 15.57
N LEU A 34 10.10 -5.78 16.80
CA LEU A 34 10.96 -5.80 17.99
C LEU A 34 11.93 -6.99 17.96
N GLU A 35 11.45 -8.16 17.56
CA GLU A 35 12.25 -9.38 17.47
C GLU A 35 13.31 -9.33 16.35
N ASN A 36 13.06 -8.53 15.29
CA ASN A 36 13.85 -8.56 14.06
C ASN A 36 14.37 -7.19 13.61
N ILE A 37 14.54 -6.21 14.49
CA ILE A 37 14.92 -4.82 14.12
C ILE A 37 16.25 -4.70 13.36
N GLN A 38 17.10 -5.73 13.45
CA GLN A 38 18.37 -5.80 12.72
C GLN A 38 18.19 -6.22 11.26
N ASP A 39 17.09 -6.88 10.90
CA ASP A 39 16.70 -7.14 9.50
C ASP A 39 16.29 -5.80 8.85
N PRO A 40 16.94 -5.39 7.74
CA PRO A 40 16.58 -4.15 7.03
C PRO A 40 15.10 -4.04 6.69
N PHE A 41 14.44 -5.15 6.33
CA PHE A 41 13.01 -5.16 6.03
C PHE A 41 12.16 -4.77 7.24
N TRP A 42 12.39 -5.42 8.39
CA TRP A 42 11.64 -5.13 9.60
C TRP A 42 11.94 -3.74 10.17
N ARG A 43 13.16 -3.26 10.00
CA ARG A 43 13.52 -1.85 10.30
C ARG A 43 12.71 -0.87 9.45
N HIS A 44 12.54 -1.15 8.16
CA HIS A 44 11.72 -0.30 7.29
C HIS A 44 10.23 -0.38 7.64
N VAL A 45 9.72 -1.56 8.00
CA VAL A 45 8.36 -1.70 8.54
C VAL A 45 8.19 -0.86 9.83
N ALA A 46 9.21 -0.79 10.69
CA ALA A 46 9.20 0.07 11.87
C ALA A 46 9.13 1.57 11.51
N TYR A 47 9.87 2.02 10.48
CA TYR A 47 9.78 3.39 9.98
C TYR A 47 8.38 3.71 9.46
N LEU A 48 7.75 2.79 8.72
CA LEU A 48 6.37 2.97 8.23
C LEU A 48 5.36 3.11 9.37
N GLY A 49 5.54 2.36 10.46
CA GLY A 49 4.74 2.52 11.68
C GLY A 49 4.89 3.91 12.30
N GLN A 50 6.11 4.41 12.41
CA GLN A 50 6.40 5.76 12.90
C GLN A 50 5.82 6.86 12.00
N TRP A 51 5.87 6.68 10.68
CA TRP A 51 5.26 7.62 9.74
C TRP A 51 3.75 7.71 9.94
N LEU A 52 3.07 6.58 10.17
CA LEU A 52 1.65 6.56 10.44
C LEU A 52 1.31 7.23 11.78
N SER A 53 2.12 6.98 12.83
CA SER A 53 1.98 7.66 14.11
C SER A 53 2.13 9.17 13.96
N GLY A 54 3.17 9.63 13.26
CA GLY A 54 3.40 11.05 13.01
C GLY A 54 2.28 11.71 12.22
N LEU A 55 1.70 11.02 11.24
CA LEU A 55 0.52 11.50 10.50
C LEU A 55 -0.70 11.66 11.42
N TYR A 56 -0.97 10.67 12.28
CA TYR A 56 -2.07 10.70 13.25
C TYR A 56 -1.89 11.82 14.28
N GLU A 57 -0.72 11.90 14.91
CA GLU A 57 -0.39 12.90 15.92
C GLU A 57 -0.39 14.30 15.34
N GLY A 58 0.19 14.49 14.16
CA GLY A 58 0.22 15.78 13.46
C GLY A 58 -1.19 16.27 13.15
N TYR A 59 -2.03 15.43 12.54
CA TYR A 59 -3.42 15.78 12.25
C TYR A 59 -4.19 16.16 13.52
N ASN A 60 -4.13 15.32 14.56
CA ASN A 60 -4.88 15.54 15.79
C ASN A 60 -4.35 16.73 16.61
N THR A 61 -3.07 17.08 16.47
CA THR A 61 -2.51 18.29 17.07
C THR A 61 -3.07 19.54 16.38
N THR A 62 -3.14 19.55 15.05
CA THR A 62 -3.77 20.65 14.31
C THR A 62 -5.26 20.75 14.63
N ALA A 63 -5.98 19.62 14.69
CA ALA A 63 -7.41 19.59 14.98
C ALA A 63 -7.79 20.13 16.37
N LYS A 64 -6.86 20.13 17.34
CA LYS A 64 -7.07 20.79 18.64
C LYS A 64 -7.15 22.31 18.53
N ASN A 65 -6.47 22.89 17.55
CA ASN A 65 -6.30 24.33 17.41
C ASN A 65 -7.14 24.94 16.26
N ASP A 66 -7.73 24.09 15.42
CA ASP A 66 -8.59 24.50 14.30
C ASP A 66 -10.01 23.96 14.51
N PRO A 67 -10.99 24.81 14.90
CA PRO A 67 -12.38 24.41 15.13
C PRO A 67 -13.09 23.84 13.90
N SER A 68 -12.55 24.02 12.69
CA SER A 68 -13.10 23.43 11.47
C SER A 68 -12.75 21.94 11.31
N LEU A 69 -11.81 21.43 12.10
CA LEU A 69 -11.35 20.06 12.08
C LEU A 69 -11.86 19.29 13.31
N SER A 70 -12.13 18.00 13.12
CA SER A 70 -12.48 17.09 14.22
C SER A 70 -11.36 16.10 14.44
N ALA A 71 -10.98 15.86 15.70
CA ALA A 71 -10.05 14.80 16.05
C ALA A 71 -10.55 13.44 15.53
N ARG A 72 -9.62 12.58 15.15
CA ARG A 72 -9.87 11.29 14.50
C ARG A 72 -9.25 10.16 15.29
N ASP A 73 -9.89 9.00 15.27
CA ASP A 73 -9.42 7.78 15.96
C ASP A 73 -8.27 7.11 15.16
N TRP A 74 -7.33 6.46 15.86
CA TRP A 74 -6.21 5.73 15.26
C TRP A 74 -6.67 4.71 14.20
N PHE A 75 -7.79 4.03 14.44
CA PHE A 75 -8.41 3.12 13.51
C PHE A 75 -8.69 3.76 12.14
N GLU A 76 -9.07 5.03 12.08
CA GLU A 76 -9.36 5.71 10.81
C GLU A 76 -8.11 5.87 9.94
N PHE A 77 -6.95 6.14 10.55
CA PHE A 77 -5.67 6.24 9.82
C PHE A 77 -5.18 4.87 9.36
N ARG A 78 -5.33 3.85 10.20
CA ARG A 78 -5.04 2.45 9.85
C ARG A 78 -5.91 1.98 8.69
N LEU A 79 -7.21 2.26 8.76
CA LEU A 79 -8.17 1.93 7.73
C LEU A 79 -7.86 2.64 6.41
N LEU A 80 -7.44 3.91 6.48
CA LEU A 80 -7.03 4.68 5.31
C LEU A 80 -5.85 4.04 4.56
N GLN A 81 -4.85 3.52 5.28
CA GLN A 81 -3.74 2.81 4.63
C GLN A 81 -4.15 1.43 4.12
N ALA A 82 -5.13 0.80 4.77
CA ALA A 82 -5.63 -0.52 4.42
C ALA A 82 -6.65 -0.52 3.25
N THR A 83 -6.97 0.62 2.62
CA THR A 83 -8.04 0.73 1.61
C THR A 83 -7.96 -0.31 0.49
N GLY A 84 -6.75 -0.63 0.00
CA GLY A 84 -6.54 -1.67 -1.00
C GLY A 84 -6.74 -3.11 -0.49
N SER A 85 -6.70 -3.33 0.83
CA SER A 85 -6.85 -4.64 1.48
C SER A 85 -8.22 -4.82 2.14
N VAL A 86 -8.94 -3.74 2.48
CA VAL A 86 -10.25 -3.80 3.16
C VAL A 86 -11.31 -4.53 2.36
N ALA A 87 -11.27 -4.42 1.02
CA ALA A 87 -12.17 -5.16 0.12
C ALA A 87 -12.02 -6.68 0.28
N ASP A 88 -10.81 -7.16 0.58
CA ASP A 88 -10.53 -8.58 0.79
C ASP A 88 -10.85 -9.03 2.22
N LEU A 89 -10.74 -8.13 3.21
CA LEU A 89 -11.02 -8.38 4.63
C LEU A 89 -12.52 -8.52 4.93
N ILE A 90 -13.39 -7.93 4.12
CA ILE A 90 -14.83 -7.96 4.32
C ILE A 90 -15.48 -8.71 3.15
N LYS A 91 -15.90 -9.96 3.40
CA LYS A 91 -16.54 -10.82 2.37
C LYS A 91 -17.70 -10.14 1.61
N HIS A 92 -18.48 -9.30 2.30
CA HIS A 92 -19.63 -8.59 1.72
C HIS A 92 -19.27 -7.26 1.03
N ALA A 93 -18.03 -6.76 1.18
CA ALA A 93 -17.55 -5.57 0.51
C ALA A 93 -16.79 -5.88 -0.78
N ARG A 94 -16.68 -7.18 -1.15
CA ARG A 94 -16.02 -7.63 -2.37
C ARG A 94 -16.77 -7.08 -3.58
N GLN A 95 -16.05 -6.32 -4.41
CA GLN A 95 -16.53 -5.83 -5.69
C GLN A 95 -15.55 -6.31 -6.76
N HIS A 96 -16.04 -7.10 -7.72
CA HIS A 96 -15.23 -7.58 -8.85
C HIS A 96 -15.24 -6.55 -9.96
N TYR A 97 -14.21 -5.70 -10.02
CA TYR A 97 -14.01 -4.76 -11.10
C TYR A 97 -12.51 -4.60 -11.34
N SER A 98 -12.09 -4.56 -12.62
CA SER A 98 -10.76 -4.08 -12.97
C SER A 98 -10.59 -2.64 -12.47
N ARG A 99 -9.49 -2.39 -11.76
CA ARG A 99 -9.26 -1.10 -11.08
C ARG A 99 -8.24 -0.22 -11.76
N SER A 100 -7.62 -0.68 -12.84
CA SER A 100 -6.65 0.10 -13.60
C SER A 100 -6.26 -0.55 -14.92
N SER A 101 -5.74 0.28 -15.83
CA SER A 101 -5.02 -0.15 -17.03
C SER A 101 -3.57 0.28 -16.94
N ALA A 102 -2.64 -0.57 -17.38
CA ALA A 102 -1.22 -0.24 -17.47
C ALA A 102 -0.66 -0.62 -18.85
N LEU A 103 0.32 0.15 -19.33
CA LEU A 103 1.02 -0.07 -20.58
C LEU A 103 2.52 0.17 -20.40
N ILE A 104 3.32 -0.79 -20.87
CA ILE A 104 4.77 -0.64 -21.01
C ILE A 104 5.07 -0.74 -22.51
N LYS A 105 5.67 0.29 -23.07
CA LYS A 105 5.95 0.38 -24.51
C LYS A 105 7.40 0.72 -24.75
N LEU A 106 8.13 -0.25 -25.31
CA LEU A 106 9.45 -0.03 -25.89
C LEU A 106 9.29 0.45 -27.34
N LEU A 107 10.04 1.49 -27.71
CA LEU A 107 10.08 1.96 -29.09
C LEU A 107 10.84 0.98 -30.01
N PRO A 108 10.57 0.95 -31.33
CA PRO A 108 11.07 -0.09 -32.23
C PRO A 108 12.60 -0.21 -32.31
N GLY A 109 13.33 0.87 -32.06
CA GLY A 109 14.79 0.90 -32.05
C GLY A 109 15.42 0.78 -30.65
N PHE A 110 14.62 0.45 -29.62
CA PHE A 110 15.03 0.41 -28.21
C PHE A 110 15.55 1.75 -27.66
N GLU A 111 15.15 2.85 -28.28
CA GLU A 111 15.60 4.19 -27.95
C GLU A 111 14.96 4.73 -26.66
N GLU A 112 13.74 4.28 -26.34
CA GLU A 112 12.96 4.80 -25.20
C GLU A 112 11.97 3.74 -24.71
N ILE A 113 11.73 3.74 -23.39
CA ILE A 113 10.67 2.98 -22.75
C ILE A 113 9.63 3.92 -22.14
N PHE A 114 8.37 3.76 -22.52
CA PHE A 114 7.24 4.48 -21.95
C PHE A 114 6.48 3.61 -20.98
N LEU A 115 6.07 4.22 -19.87
CA LEU A 115 5.29 3.61 -18.81
C LEU A 115 4.01 4.43 -18.61
N GLY A 116 2.86 3.79 -18.74
CA GLY A 116 1.55 4.40 -18.54
C GLY A 116 0.72 3.61 -17.54
N HIS A 117 0.04 4.31 -16.64
CA HIS A 117 -0.94 3.74 -15.72
C HIS A 117 -2.17 4.64 -15.63
N CYS A 118 -3.35 4.05 -15.61
CA CYS A 118 -4.62 4.72 -15.52
C CYS A 118 -5.49 4.02 -14.48
N THR A 119 -5.59 4.62 -13.28
CA THR A 119 -6.43 4.13 -12.20
C THR A 119 -7.89 4.38 -12.49
N TRP A 120 -8.70 3.34 -12.31
CA TRP A 120 -10.15 3.38 -12.36
C TRP A 120 -10.66 3.34 -10.93
N PHE A 121 -11.20 4.47 -10.48
CA PHE A 121 -11.77 4.57 -9.15
C PHE A 121 -13.01 5.45 -9.16
N ARG A 122 -13.72 5.49 -8.03
CA ARG A 122 -14.96 6.27 -7.94
C ARG A 122 -14.64 7.76 -8.04
N TYR A 123 -15.53 8.55 -8.63
CA TYR A 123 -15.28 9.97 -8.89
C TYR A 123 -15.08 10.81 -7.63
N GLU A 124 -15.62 10.39 -6.48
CA GLU A 124 -15.34 11.02 -5.18
C GLU A 124 -13.86 10.89 -4.76
N SER A 125 -13.10 10.00 -5.39
CA SER A 125 -11.67 9.79 -5.11
C SER A 125 -10.78 10.56 -6.09
N THR A 126 -11.17 11.78 -6.45
CA THR A 126 -10.41 12.65 -7.36
C THR A 126 -9.59 13.74 -6.64
N ALA A 127 -9.60 13.75 -5.30
CA ALA A 127 -8.70 14.59 -4.50
C ALA A 127 -7.27 14.01 -4.53
N ARG A 128 -6.50 14.36 -5.55
CA ARG A 128 -5.17 13.79 -5.85
C ARG A 128 -4.04 14.60 -5.23
N ILE A 129 -2.98 13.91 -4.84
CA ILE A 129 -1.68 14.50 -4.49
C ILE A 129 -0.60 13.62 -5.12
N PHE A 130 0.23 14.19 -5.99
CA PHE A 130 1.47 13.53 -6.40
C PHE A 130 2.53 13.79 -5.34
N LYS A 131 3.20 12.75 -4.86
CA LYS A 131 4.12 12.83 -3.72
C LYS A 131 5.52 12.44 -4.11
N THR A 132 6.49 13.15 -3.56
CA THR A 132 7.90 12.77 -3.60
C THR A 132 8.41 12.71 -2.17
N TYR A 133 8.93 11.55 -1.80
CA TYR A 133 9.66 11.38 -0.54
C TYR A 133 11.15 11.37 -0.85
N ASP A 134 11.92 12.22 -0.18
CA ASP A 134 13.39 12.16 -0.11
C ASP A 134 13.77 11.82 1.33
N LEU A 135 14.22 10.60 1.54
CA LEU A 135 14.33 9.96 2.85
C LEU A 135 15.75 9.52 3.08
N ASN A 136 16.42 10.16 4.04
CA ASN A 136 17.75 9.76 4.49
C ASN A 136 17.64 8.74 5.63
N LEU A 137 17.16 7.54 5.30
CA LEU A 137 16.98 6.43 6.25
C LEU A 137 18.09 5.39 6.09
N GLU A 138 18.49 4.77 7.20
CA GLU A 138 19.54 3.77 7.19
C GLU A 138 19.11 2.50 6.45
N GLY A 139 19.96 2.03 5.53
CA GLY A 139 19.72 0.81 4.76
C GLY A 139 18.75 0.99 3.59
N THR A 140 18.25 2.21 3.34
CA THR A 140 17.43 2.52 2.17
C THR A 140 18.29 2.57 0.90
N VAL A 141 17.84 1.88 -0.15
CA VAL A 141 18.43 1.90 -1.48
C VAL A 141 17.84 3.05 -2.29
N ALA A 142 16.51 3.15 -2.36
CA ALA A 142 15.82 4.20 -3.07
C ALA A 142 15.60 5.42 -2.16
N ARG A 143 16.58 6.33 -2.12
CA ARG A 143 16.48 7.56 -1.33
C ARG A 143 15.31 8.46 -1.73
N SER A 144 15.00 8.50 -3.03
CA SER A 144 13.88 9.29 -3.56
C SER A 144 12.84 8.41 -4.24
N ILE A 145 11.58 8.55 -3.83
CA ILE A 145 10.44 7.82 -4.39
C ILE A 145 9.35 8.84 -4.72
N SER A 146 8.93 8.85 -5.99
CA SER A 146 7.85 9.70 -6.51
C SER A 146 6.66 8.85 -6.94
N PHE A 147 5.44 9.21 -6.52
CA PHE A 147 4.26 8.37 -6.76
C PHE A 147 2.94 9.15 -6.75
N SER A 148 1.95 8.62 -7.47
CA SER A 148 0.58 9.13 -7.44
C SER A 148 -0.10 8.73 -6.12
N SER A 149 -0.82 9.64 -5.47
CA SER A 149 -1.43 9.38 -4.16
C SER A 149 -2.65 10.29 -3.88
N TYR A 150 -3.07 10.29 -2.62
CA TYR A 150 -4.26 10.95 -2.07
C TYR A 150 -3.97 11.54 -0.70
N GLY A 151 -4.82 12.44 -0.22
CA GLY A 151 -4.70 13.01 1.14
C GLY A 151 -4.67 11.93 2.22
N GLY A 152 -3.66 11.97 3.10
CA GLY A 152 -3.49 11.03 4.22
C GLY A 152 -2.95 9.63 3.87
N ASN A 153 -2.91 9.21 2.60
CA ASN A 153 -2.28 7.94 2.23
C ASN A 153 -0.74 8.05 2.24
N LEU A 154 -0.05 7.14 2.91
CA LEU A 154 1.42 7.09 2.94
C LEU A 154 2.00 6.28 1.78
N GLN A 155 1.14 5.80 0.89
CA GLN A 155 1.47 5.00 -0.29
C GLN A 155 0.68 5.52 -1.51
N SER A 156 1.00 4.98 -2.68
CA SER A 156 0.05 4.96 -3.79
C SER A 156 -1.10 4.01 -3.46
N VAL A 157 -2.28 4.32 -3.98
CA VAL A 157 -3.45 3.42 -3.96
C VAL A 157 -3.76 2.97 -5.40
N ASP A 158 -2.94 3.41 -6.37
CA ASP A 158 -3.21 3.34 -7.80
C ASP A 158 -2.76 2.01 -8.45
N ASP A 159 -1.52 1.55 -8.47
CA ASP A 159 -0.24 2.06 -7.97
C ASP A 159 0.69 2.53 -9.11
N PHE A 160 1.39 3.65 -8.91
CA PHE A 160 2.45 4.16 -9.81
C PHE A 160 3.60 4.76 -8.99
N TYR A 161 4.79 4.18 -9.08
CA TYR A 161 6.00 4.63 -8.37
C TYR A 161 7.20 4.75 -9.30
N LEU A 162 8.01 5.79 -9.06
CA LEU A 162 9.32 6.02 -9.67
C LEU A 162 10.36 6.10 -8.54
N MET A 163 11.33 5.19 -8.53
CA MET A 163 12.31 5.03 -7.45
C MET A 163 13.71 5.40 -7.94
N GLY A 164 14.12 6.66 -7.72
CA GLY A 164 15.48 7.15 -7.99
C GLY A 164 16.03 6.91 -9.41
N GLY A 165 15.16 6.70 -10.40
CA GLY A 165 15.54 6.37 -11.79
C GLY A 165 15.99 4.92 -12.02
N GLN A 166 15.92 4.03 -11.02
CA GLN A 166 16.41 2.65 -11.10
C GLN A 166 15.28 1.63 -11.31
N LEU A 167 14.10 1.91 -10.77
CA LEU A 167 12.96 1.01 -10.84
C LEU A 167 11.67 1.83 -10.92
N ALA A 168 10.76 1.37 -11.77
CA ALA A 168 9.38 1.84 -11.80
C ALA A 168 8.46 0.68 -11.44
N VAL A 169 7.45 0.96 -10.61
CA VAL A 169 6.45 -0.04 -10.19
C VAL A 169 5.08 0.46 -10.56
N LEU A 170 4.34 -0.40 -11.26
CA LEU A 170 3.00 -0.19 -11.74
C LEU A 170 2.18 -1.40 -11.27
N GLN A 171 0.94 -1.19 -10.84
CA GLN A 171 0.08 -2.30 -10.43
C GLN A 171 -1.30 -2.23 -11.09
N THR A 172 -1.76 -3.40 -11.56
CA THR A 172 -3.17 -3.62 -11.85
C THR A 172 -3.74 -4.67 -10.93
N SER A 173 -4.93 -4.41 -10.39
CA SER A 173 -5.55 -5.30 -9.43
C SER A 173 -6.25 -6.46 -10.14
N ASN A 174 -5.82 -7.67 -9.80
CA ASN A 174 -6.55 -8.88 -10.11
C ASN A 174 -7.57 -9.17 -9.01
N ASP A 175 -8.71 -9.72 -9.42
CA ASP A 175 -9.73 -10.25 -8.53
C ASP A 175 -9.37 -11.68 -8.09
N ILE A 176 -9.78 -12.04 -6.87
CA ILE A 176 -9.70 -13.42 -6.38
C ILE A 176 -11.11 -14.00 -6.43
N PHE A 177 -11.37 -14.87 -7.39
CA PHE A 177 -12.69 -15.50 -7.56
C PHE A 177 -12.84 -16.77 -6.70
N ASN A 178 -11.73 -17.36 -6.24
CA ASN A 178 -11.78 -18.50 -5.34
C ASN A 178 -11.97 -18.04 -3.90
N ASP A 179 -13.23 -18.12 -3.46
CA ASP A 179 -13.67 -17.68 -2.14
C ASP A 179 -12.93 -18.36 -0.97
N THR A 180 -12.42 -19.58 -1.15
CA THR A 180 -11.70 -20.33 -0.10
C THR A 180 -10.32 -19.75 0.21
N LEU A 181 -9.71 -19.03 -0.73
CA LEU A 181 -8.41 -18.39 -0.50
C LEU A 181 -8.48 -17.26 0.55
N TYR A 182 -9.68 -16.71 0.76
CA TYR A 182 -9.87 -15.67 1.78
C TYR A 182 -9.80 -16.20 3.21
N ASP A 183 -9.97 -17.51 3.43
CA ASP A 183 -9.78 -18.12 4.76
C ASP A 183 -8.31 -18.10 5.20
N LEU A 184 -7.39 -17.86 4.26
CA LEU A 184 -5.97 -17.67 4.52
C LEU A 184 -5.63 -16.25 4.99
N VAL A 185 -6.55 -15.29 4.87
CA VAL A 185 -6.33 -13.89 5.26
C VAL A 185 -6.45 -13.78 6.78
N LYS A 186 -5.30 -13.67 7.45
CA LYS A 186 -5.20 -13.63 8.91
C LYS A 186 -4.47 -12.37 9.40
N PRO A 187 -4.75 -11.88 10.62
CA PRO A 187 -4.03 -10.75 11.19
C PRO A 187 -2.51 -10.97 11.29
N GLN A 188 -2.05 -12.22 11.31
CA GLN A 188 -0.62 -12.57 11.31
C GLN A 188 0.00 -12.42 9.91
N SER A 189 -0.16 -11.25 9.31
CA SER A 189 0.34 -10.90 7.98
C SER A 189 0.57 -9.39 7.87
N LEU A 190 1.39 -8.97 6.91
CA LEU A 190 1.57 -7.56 6.58
C LEU A 190 0.56 -7.13 5.51
N LEU A 191 -0.04 -5.97 5.74
CA LEU A 191 -0.90 -5.31 4.74
C LEU A 191 -0.08 -4.96 3.49
N THR A 192 -0.74 -4.95 2.34
CA THR A 192 -0.09 -4.67 1.04
C THR A 192 0.74 -3.38 1.08
N TRP A 193 0.23 -2.33 1.70
CA TRP A 193 0.91 -1.04 1.78
C TRP A 193 2.26 -1.09 2.51
N GLN A 194 2.35 -1.92 3.55
CA GLN A 194 3.57 -2.08 4.33
C GLN A 194 4.63 -2.80 3.51
N ARG A 195 4.22 -3.88 2.82
CA ARG A 195 5.10 -4.70 1.98
C ARG A 195 5.61 -3.91 0.77
N VAL A 196 4.71 -3.21 0.09
CA VAL A 196 5.05 -2.39 -1.10
C VAL A 196 5.98 -1.26 -0.72
N GLN A 197 5.68 -0.47 0.32
CA GLN A 197 6.57 0.63 0.69
C GLN A 197 7.93 0.18 1.22
N ALA A 198 7.97 -0.91 2.00
CA ALA A 198 9.25 -1.50 2.43
C ALA A 198 10.06 -1.99 1.22
N ALA A 199 9.43 -2.70 0.27
CA ALA A 199 10.09 -3.17 -0.94
C ALA A 199 10.57 -2.00 -1.81
N ASN A 200 9.80 -0.93 -1.94
CA ASN A 200 10.17 0.26 -2.71
C ASN A 200 11.42 0.94 -2.15
N LEU A 201 11.58 0.99 -0.83
CA LEU A 201 12.75 1.62 -0.18
C LEU A 201 13.99 0.73 -0.26
N LEU A 202 13.84 -0.59 -0.30
CA LEU A 202 14.93 -1.55 -0.13
C LEU A 202 15.44 -2.19 -1.42
N ALA A 203 14.60 -2.34 -2.44
CA ALA A 203 14.97 -3.12 -3.62
C ALA A 203 15.95 -2.37 -4.53
N ARG A 204 16.95 -3.10 -5.05
CA ARG A 204 17.89 -2.64 -6.09
C ARG A 204 17.45 -2.97 -7.50
N GLY A 205 16.45 -3.83 -7.64
CA GLY A 205 15.93 -4.28 -8.94
C GLY A 205 14.66 -5.11 -8.79
N GLY A 206 14.06 -5.48 -9.92
CA GLY A 206 12.74 -6.15 -9.94
C GLY A 206 12.70 -7.48 -9.20
N GLN A 207 13.76 -8.29 -9.28
CA GLN A 207 13.79 -9.60 -8.62
C GLN A 207 13.83 -9.48 -7.10
N GLU A 208 14.65 -8.57 -6.57
CA GLU A 208 14.71 -8.30 -5.14
C GLU A 208 13.39 -7.69 -4.65
N TRP A 209 12.81 -6.77 -5.41
CA TRP A 209 11.52 -6.17 -5.11
C TRP A 209 10.42 -7.24 -4.97
N ALA A 210 10.37 -8.20 -5.89
CA ALA A 210 9.41 -9.30 -5.85
C ALA A 210 9.61 -10.22 -4.64
N GLY A 211 10.87 -10.49 -4.26
CA GLY A 211 11.18 -11.26 -3.06
C GLY A 211 10.70 -10.54 -1.79
N LEU A 212 10.95 -9.23 -1.69
CA LEU A 212 10.58 -8.41 -0.54
C LEU A 212 9.06 -8.26 -0.39
N VAL A 213 8.35 -7.94 -1.49
CA VAL A 213 6.90 -7.74 -1.43
C VAL A 213 6.15 -9.02 -1.08
N SER A 214 6.72 -10.20 -1.37
CA SER A 214 6.11 -11.50 -1.08
C SER A 214 6.19 -11.90 0.39
N ARG A 215 7.06 -11.26 1.19
CA ARG A 215 7.24 -11.56 2.61
C ARG A 215 5.96 -11.29 3.41
N HIS A 216 5.55 -12.28 4.21
CA HIS A 216 4.41 -12.18 5.14
C HIS A 216 3.12 -11.66 4.49
N SER A 217 2.85 -12.07 3.26
CA SER A 217 1.76 -11.53 2.49
C SER A 217 0.37 -11.89 3.05
N CYS A 218 -0.51 -10.89 3.16
CA CYS A 218 -1.94 -11.08 3.40
C CYS A 218 -2.73 -11.35 2.10
N ARG A 219 -2.09 -11.24 0.92
CA ARG A 219 -2.71 -11.29 -0.42
C ARG A 219 -1.69 -11.63 -1.52
N PHE A 220 -1.95 -12.62 -2.37
CA PHE A 220 -1.23 -12.81 -3.63
C PHE A 220 -2.07 -12.24 -4.77
N ASN A 221 -1.75 -11.03 -5.25
CA ASN A 221 -2.28 -10.47 -6.51
C ASN A 221 -1.53 -9.19 -6.89
N VAL A 222 -0.29 -9.32 -7.36
CA VAL A 222 0.47 -8.25 -8.03
C VAL A 222 0.88 -8.78 -9.40
N SER A 223 0.40 -8.13 -10.46
CA SER A 223 0.93 -8.34 -11.82
C SER A 223 2.30 -7.67 -11.90
N ARG A 224 3.36 -8.46 -12.16
CA ARG A 224 4.73 -7.97 -12.34
C ARG A 224 5.05 -7.87 -13.84
N ILE A 225 5.76 -6.82 -14.23
CA ILE A 225 6.49 -6.81 -15.49
C ILE A 225 7.93 -6.41 -15.16
N ASP A 226 8.86 -7.36 -15.35
CA ASP A 226 10.28 -7.14 -15.17
C ASP A 226 10.88 -6.59 -16.48
N PRO A 227 11.42 -5.36 -16.50
CA PRO A 227 12.06 -4.81 -17.69
C PRO A 227 13.30 -5.58 -18.14
N GLN A 228 13.90 -6.40 -17.27
CA GLN A 228 15.14 -7.15 -17.54
C GLN A 228 14.91 -8.61 -17.98
N ASN A 229 13.67 -9.11 -17.95
CA ASN A 229 13.32 -10.45 -18.39
C ASN A 229 12.02 -10.42 -19.20
N ASN A 230 12.14 -10.59 -20.53
CA ASN A 230 11.08 -10.53 -21.54
C ASN A 230 10.00 -11.63 -21.42
N GLY A 231 9.39 -11.82 -20.25
CA GLY A 231 8.35 -12.82 -20.04
C GLY A 231 7.35 -12.38 -18.99
N LEU A 232 6.07 -12.55 -19.30
CA LEU A 232 5.05 -12.72 -18.26
C LEU A 232 5.42 -14.00 -17.51
N VAL A 233 5.90 -13.86 -16.29
CA VAL A 233 6.02 -14.99 -15.36
C VAL A 233 4.72 -15.02 -14.57
N PRO A 234 3.82 -15.98 -14.84
CA PRO A 234 2.80 -16.31 -13.86
C PRO A 234 3.51 -16.95 -12.66
N ASP A 235 3.19 -16.49 -11.45
CA ASP A 235 3.49 -17.24 -10.23
C ASP A 235 2.60 -18.50 -10.16
#